data_AF-A0A953U453-F1
#
_entry.id   AF-A0A953U453-F1
#
_cell.length_a   1.000
_cell.length_b   1.000
_cell.length_c   1.000
_cell.angle_alpha   90.00
_cell.angle_beta   90.00
_cell.angle_gamma   90.00
#
_symmetry.space_group_name_H-M   'P 1'
#
loop_
_entity.id
_entity.type
_entity.pdbx_description
1 polymer ?
#
loop_
_entity_poly.entity_id
_entity_poly.type
_entity_poly.pdbx_seq_one_letter_code
_entity_poly.pdbx_strand_id
1 'polypeptide(L)'
;MDRVGRFVADAVLGIDTLWGGDVMCPSGTGRFIADSWFSDEPLPAAYTDPAAALVRESGGVAGKNVNRPAVEDYLRRVDLPGAIAGIRHEARNMAGMRAPYLLGLSLSLETMWDLAMEVLGKGDPVPYERCVKAATGRAPEPSQPEGKRQRVAELLDRAGYQSPGTAGILGAVDAWRRDRLVPMASVRALGAAVIAHFDELSRANLLPYLPDELARVPRANIEFLPIKDAWFSGSMNYIGRSRKPDGTPRYEATYEINASLQMSVPEFEQLVSHEVVPGHVTTFAYLQDLYVRGKAGFEATVLTMNTRSATLFEGIANNAILIAHGVAEVEQLPDEDLQIGVLLALLQDDAKNQSSYLTWGEGMPREEVAAILRRDFLVTEERADKLSGSWGRHPLLGRMYLPAYRTGTEIVAQLRRIHPANQILPAMYGCSGLVDVVTIEEVLKCNLVG
;
A
#
# COMPACT_ATOMS: atom_id res chain seq x y z
N MET A 1 -7.90 -3.97 -25.27
CA MET A 1 -6.76 -3.20 -24.73
C MET A 1 -6.10 -2.32 -25.79
N ASP A 2 -5.78 -1.05 -25.48
CA ASP A 2 -5.00 -0.15 -26.37
C ASP A 2 -3.50 -0.53 -26.39
N ARG A 3 -2.69 0.18 -27.19
CA ARG A 3 -1.26 -0.14 -27.33
C ARG A 3 -0.48 0.08 -26.03
N VAL A 4 -0.74 1.19 -25.33
CA VAL A 4 -0.08 1.48 -24.05
C VAL A 4 -0.48 0.48 -22.98
N GLY A 5 -1.74 0.04 -22.95
CA GLY A 5 -2.22 -0.98 -22.02
C GLY A 5 -1.46 -2.29 -22.18
N ARG A 6 -1.13 -2.69 -23.42
CA ARG A 6 -0.32 -3.89 -23.66
C ARG A 6 1.09 -3.75 -23.06
N PHE A 7 1.74 -2.61 -23.27
CA PHE A 7 3.04 -2.34 -22.66
C PHE A 7 2.97 -2.31 -21.13
N VAL A 8 1.92 -1.72 -20.55
CA VAL A 8 1.68 -1.76 -19.09
C VAL A 8 1.50 -3.19 -18.60
N ALA A 9 0.67 -3.99 -19.27
CA ALA A 9 0.45 -5.39 -18.92
C ALA A 9 1.75 -6.21 -18.94
N ASP A 10 2.49 -6.16 -20.05
CA ASP A 10 3.75 -6.89 -20.21
C ASP A 10 4.80 -6.44 -19.18
N ALA A 11 4.95 -5.13 -18.96
CA ALA A 11 5.94 -4.61 -18.03
C ALA A 11 5.60 -4.92 -16.57
N VAL A 12 4.35 -4.66 -16.14
CA VAL A 12 3.96 -4.86 -14.74
C VAL A 12 3.98 -6.34 -14.37
N LEU A 13 3.28 -7.19 -15.14
CA LEU A 13 3.24 -8.62 -14.80
C LEU A 13 4.56 -9.33 -15.08
N GLY A 14 5.37 -8.81 -16.00
CA GLY A 14 6.69 -9.35 -16.25
C GLY A 14 7.68 -9.02 -15.14
N ILE A 15 7.65 -7.79 -14.60
CA ILE A 15 8.41 -7.43 -13.41
C ILE A 15 7.90 -8.20 -12.19
N ASP A 16 6.59 -8.29 -11.99
CA ASP A 16 5.99 -9.11 -10.93
C ASP A 16 6.50 -10.56 -10.99
N THR A 17 6.40 -11.20 -12.17
CA THR A 17 6.92 -12.55 -12.40
C THR A 17 8.41 -12.66 -12.09
N LEU A 18 9.24 -11.70 -12.56
CA LEU A 18 10.68 -11.71 -12.32
C LEU A 18 11.00 -11.72 -10.81
N TRP A 19 10.19 -11.04 -10.02
CA TRP A 19 10.27 -11.01 -8.56
C TRP A 19 9.55 -12.16 -7.86
N GLY A 20 8.98 -13.10 -8.61
CA GLY A 20 8.31 -14.30 -8.10
C GLY A 20 6.82 -14.14 -7.83
N GLY A 21 6.24 -12.98 -8.17
CA GLY A 21 4.83 -12.71 -7.99
C GLY A 21 3.93 -13.45 -8.98
N ASP A 22 2.76 -13.84 -8.48
CA ASP A 22 1.68 -14.47 -9.22
C ASP A 22 0.36 -13.72 -8.97
N VAL A 23 0.04 -12.77 -9.86
CA VAL A 23 -1.22 -12.00 -9.80
C VAL A 23 -2.50 -12.87 -9.78
N MET A 24 -2.42 -14.12 -10.27
CA MET A 24 -3.57 -15.04 -10.29
C MET A 24 -3.65 -15.92 -9.05
N CYS A 25 -2.65 -15.85 -8.15
CA CYS A 25 -2.66 -16.58 -6.91
C CYS A 25 -3.93 -16.23 -6.10
N PRO A 26 -4.65 -17.23 -5.56
CA PRO A 26 -5.82 -16.98 -4.73
C PRO A 26 -5.48 -16.36 -3.37
N SER A 27 -4.22 -16.45 -2.95
CA SER A 27 -3.72 -15.94 -1.67
C SER A 27 -2.73 -14.81 -1.87
N GLY A 28 -2.69 -13.89 -0.91
CA GLY A 28 -1.68 -12.82 -0.87
C GLY A 28 -0.27 -13.34 -0.65
N THR A 29 -0.11 -14.62 -0.27
CA THR A 29 1.20 -15.27 -0.15
C THR A 29 1.95 -15.39 -1.48
N GLY A 30 1.23 -15.45 -2.61
CA GLY A 30 1.82 -15.54 -3.95
C GLY A 30 1.78 -14.23 -4.74
N ARG A 31 1.02 -13.22 -4.30
CA ARG A 31 1.00 -11.89 -4.92
C ARG A 31 2.13 -11.04 -4.38
N PHE A 32 2.74 -10.20 -5.22
CA PHE A 32 3.93 -9.46 -4.79
C PHE A 32 4.04 -8.01 -5.27
N ILE A 33 4.03 -7.76 -6.58
CA ILE A 33 4.06 -6.42 -7.18
C ILE A 33 2.71 -6.10 -7.79
N ALA A 34 2.15 -7.02 -8.57
CA ALA A 34 0.82 -6.89 -9.13
C ALA A 34 -0.21 -7.47 -8.14
N ASP A 35 -0.97 -6.58 -7.50
CA ASP A 35 -1.94 -6.97 -6.48
C ASP A 35 -3.29 -7.38 -7.11
N SER A 36 -3.60 -6.91 -8.32
CA SER A 36 -4.86 -7.21 -8.99
C SER A 36 -4.73 -7.40 -10.51
N TRP A 37 -5.71 -8.11 -11.08
CA TRP A 37 -5.97 -8.15 -12.52
C TRP A 37 -7.48 -8.29 -12.76
N PHE A 38 -8.20 -7.17 -12.90
CA PHE A 38 -9.66 -7.16 -12.99
C PHE A 38 -10.23 -6.62 -14.32
N SER A 39 -9.37 -6.45 -15.32
CA SER A 39 -9.70 -5.83 -16.62
C SER A 39 -10.54 -6.69 -17.58
N ASP A 40 -10.69 -7.99 -17.29
CA ASP A 40 -11.17 -9.04 -18.21
C ASP A 40 -10.32 -9.24 -19.48
N GLU A 41 -9.22 -8.51 -19.62
CA GLU A 41 -8.31 -8.68 -20.74
C GLU A 41 -7.49 -9.98 -20.58
N PRO A 42 -7.07 -10.62 -21.69
CA PRO A 42 -6.16 -11.75 -21.64
C PRO A 42 -4.85 -11.38 -20.94
N LEU A 43 -4.31 -12.33 -20.17
CA LEU A 43 -3.01 -12.17 -19.54
C LEU A 43 -1.92 -12.01 -20.64
N PRO A 44 -0.93 -11.12 -20.41
CA PRO A 44 0.13 -10.81 -21.36
C PRO A 44 1.11 -11.97 -21.54
N ALA A 45 1.85 -11.95 -22.64
CA ALA A 45 2.87 -12.95 -22.94
C ALA A 45 3.93 -13.03 -21.82
N ALA A 46 4.28 -11.89 -21.22
CA ALA A 46 5.18 -11.81 -20.08
C ALA A 46 4.76 -12.67 -18.88
N TYR A 47 3.46 -12.97 -18.73
CA TYR A 47 2.93 -13.82 -17.67
C TYR A 47 2.66 -15.26 -18.15
N THR A 48 2.16 -15.44 -19.38
CA THR A 48 1.71 -16.75 -19.89
C THR A 48 2.81 -17.60 -20.51
N ASP A 49 4.00 -17.05 -20.79
CA ASP A 49 5.13 -17.82 -21.34
C ASP A 49 5.50 -18.98 -20.39
N PRO A 50 5.80 -20.19 -20.91
CA PRO A 50 6.17 -21.33 -20.07
C PRO A 50 7.35 -21.07 -19.11
N ALA A 51 8.32 -20.23 -19.52
CA ALA A 51 9.43 -19.86 -18.65
C ALA A 51 8.98 -19.00 -17.46
N ALA A 52 7.92 -18.20 -17.63
CA ALA A 52 7.34 -17.35 -16.59
C ALA A 52 6.84 -18.19 -15.39
N ALA A 53 6.16 -19.31 -15.67
CA ALA A 53 5.66 -20.20 -14.63
C ALA A 53 6.77 -20.75 -13.73
N LEU A 54 7.87 -21.20 -14.32
CA LEU A 54 9.03 -21.69 -13.57
C LEU A 54 9.67 -20.60 -12.69
N VAL A 55 9.72 -19.36 -13.18
CA VAL A 55 10.23 -18.24 -12.38
C VAL A 55 9.33 -18.00 -11.16
N ARG A 56 8.00 -17.94 -11.34
CA ARG A 56 7.04 -17.77 -10.24
C ARG A 56 7.12 -18.91 -9.22
N GLU A 57 7.13 -20.16 -9.67
CA GLU A 57 7.24 -21.34 -8.80
C GLU A 57 8.54 -21.34 -7.97
N SER A 58 9.62 -20.77 -8.51
CA SER A 58 10.90 -20.65 -7.81
C SER A 58 11.01 -19.41 -6.89
N GLY A 59 10.01 -18.53 -6.86
CA GLY A 59 10.03 -17.27 -6.12
C GLY A 59 10.85 -16.16 -6.78
N GLY A 60 11.17 -16.30 -8.08
CA GLY A 60 11.92 -15.32 -8.86
C GLY A 60 13.26 -14.91 -8.25
N VAL A 61 13.65 -13.65 -8.44
CA VAL A 61 14.89 -13.10 -7.88
C VAL A 61 14.84 -12.88 -6.36
N ALA A 62 13.64 -12.91 -5.75
CA ALA A 62 13.45 -12.83 -4.29
C ALA A 62 13.51 -14.21 -3.61
N GLY A 63 13.57 -15.31 -4.38
CA GLY A 63 13.61 -16.66 -3.85
C GLY A 63 14.86 -16.93 -2.99
N LYS A 64 14.70 -17.72 -1.92
CA LYS A 64 15.80 -18.10 -1.01
C LYS A 64 17.01 -18.67 -1.76
N ASN A 65 16.74 -19.43 -2.84
CA ASN A 65 17.73 -19.94 -3.78
C ASN A 65 17.27 -19.56 -5.19
N VAL A 66 17.86 -18.52 -5.78
CA VAL A 66 17.47 -18.03 -7.11
C VAL A 66 17.74 -19.11 -8.17
N ASN A 67 16.69 -19.55 -8.88
CA ASN A 67 16.80 -20.45 -10.02
C ASN A 67 17.31 -19.69 -11.25
N ARG A 68 18.62 -19.45 -11.31
CA ARG A 68 19.27 -18.66 -12.37
C ARG A 68 18.95 -19.14 -13.79
N PRO A 69 18.99 -20.45 -14.12
CA PRO A 69 18.63 -20.93 -15.45
C PRO A 69 17.20 -20.58 -15.86
N ALA A 70 16.22 -20.70 -14.95
CA ALA A 70 14.83 -20.35 -15.24
C ALA A 70 14.67 -18.85 -15.50
N VAL A 71 15.28 -18.01 -14.64
CA VAL A 71 15.29 -16.55 -14.83
C VAL A 71 15.95 -16.18 -16.15
N GLU A 72 17.07 -16.80 -16.52
CA GLU A 72 17.75 -16.54 -17.78
C GLU A 72 16.96 -16.95 -19.02
N ASP A 73 16.25 -18.08 -18.97
CA ASP A 73 15.35 -18.46 -20.07
C ASP A 73 14.19 -17.48 -20.22
N TYR A 74 13.62 -17.04 -19.10
CA TYR A 74 12.56 -16.04 -19.10
C TYR A 74 13.03 -14.71 -19.71
N LEU A 75 14.19 -14.19 -19.27
CA LEU A 75 14.76 -12.94 -19.78
C LEU A 75 15.18 -13.00 -21.26
N ARG A 76 15.41 -14.20 -21.82
CA ARG A 76 15.64 -14.37 -23.27
C ARG A 76 14.35 -14.32 -24.09
N ARG A 77 13.21 -14.62 -23.49
CA ARG A 77 11.91 -14.75 -24.16
C ARG A 77 11.05 -13.49 -24.02
N VAL A 78 11.21 -12.76 -22.93
CA VAL A 78 10.37 -11.61 -22.57
C VAL A 78 11.20 -10.34 -22.49
N ASP A 79 10.88 -9.36 -23.34
CA ASP A 79 11.57 -8.06 -23.40
C ASP A 79 10.93 -7.04 -22.44
N LEU A 80 11.26 -7.15 -21.15
CA LEU A 80 10.80 -6.20 -20.13
C LEU A 80 11.32 -4.78 -20.36
N PRO A 81 12.61 -4.54 -20.69
CA PRO A 81 13.10 -3.20 -21.01
C PRO A 81 12.36 -2.56 -22.19
N GLY A 82 12.06 -3.33 -23.24
CA GLY A 82 11.27 -2.89 -24.38
C GLY A 82 9.85 -2.52 -24.00
N ALA A 83 9.18 -3.31 -23.15
CA ALA A 83 7.85 -3.00 -22.65
C ALA A 83 7.84 -1.69 -21.84
N ILE A 84 8.79 -1.52 -20.90
CA ILE A 84 8.94 -0.28 -20.10
C ILE A 84 9.22 0.93 -21.00
N ALA A 85 10.11 0.79 -21.98
CA ALA A 85 10.39 1.84 -22.97
C ALA A 85 9.15 2.18 -23.82
N GLY A 86 8.33 1.18 -24.15
CA GLY A 86 7.05 1.33 -24.84
C GLY A 86 6.06 2.20 -24.05
N ILE A 87 5.92 1.98 -22.74
CA ILE A 87 5.08 2.84 -21.89
C ILE A 87 5.55 4.30 -21.98
N ARG A 88 6.86 4.55 -21.82
CA ARG A 88 7.41 5.91 -21.89
C ARG A 88 7.20 6.58 -23.24
N HIS A 89 7.38 5.82 -24.32
CA HIS A 89 7.20 6.34 -25.67
C HIS A 89 5.76 6.78 -25.91
N GLU A 90 4.79 5.92 -25.58
CA GLU A 90 3.38 6.24 -25.74
C GLU A 90 2.95 7.39 -24.82
N ALA A 91 3.39 7.39 -23.55
CA ALA A 91 3.05 8.43 -22.58
C ALA A 91 3.51 9.84 -23.00
N ARG A 92 4.70 9.97 -23.64
CA ARG A 92 5.20 11.26 -24.15
C ARG A 92 4.34 11.88 -25.25
N ASN A 93 3.53 11.06 -25.93
CA ASN A 93 2.63 11.49 -26.99
C ASN A 93 1.19 11.68 -26.51
N MET A 94 0.92 11.48 -25.22
CA MET A 94 -0.40 11.65 -24.61
C MET A 94 -0.58 13.05 -24.03
N ALA A 95 -1.84 13.51 -24.01
CA ALA A 95 -2.25 14.72 -23.31
C ALA A 95 -2.87 14.38 -21.94
N GLY A 96 -2.87 15.36 -21.04
CA GLY A 96 -3.49 15.25 -19.72
C GLY A 96 -2.70 14.41 -18.71
N MET A 97 -3.31 14.19 -17.54
CA MET A 97 -2.64 13.61 -16.36
C MET A 97 -2.25 12.14 -16.48
N ARG A 98 -2.82 11.42 -17.47
CA ARG A 98 -2.42 10.04 -17.77
C ARG A 98 -0.95 9.95 -18.20
N ALA A 99 -0.45 10.95 -18.92
CA ALA A 99 0.93 10.99 -19.39
C ALA A 99 1.96 11.00 -18.24
N PRO A 100 1.95 11.98 -17.31
CA PRO A 100 2.90 12.01 -16.20
C PRO A 100 2.73 10.82 -15.25
N TYR A 101 1.51 10.31 -15.04
CA TYR A 101 1.28 9.07 -14.29
C TYR A 101 2.06 7.87 -14.89
N LEU A 102 1.90 7.64 -16.20
CA LEU A 102 2.55 6.51 -16.88
C LEU A 102 4.08 6.66 -16.94
N LEU A 103 4.59 7.90 -17.00
CA LEU A 103 6.02 8.18 -16.87
C LEU A 103 6.53 7.84 -15.46
N GLY A 104 5.76 8.18 -14.41
CA GLY A 104 6.03 7.79 -13.03
C GLY A 104 6.07 6.27 -12.86
N LEU A 105 5.05 5.56 -13.38
CA LEU A 105 5.00 4.09 -13.37
C LEU A 105 6.21 3.48 -14.08
N SER A 106 6.57 4.00 -15.26
CA SER A 106 7.72 3.51 -16.02
C SER A 106 9.04 3.66 -15.27
N LEU A 107 9.22 4.79 -14.56
CA LEU A 107 10.39 5.03 -13.73
C LEU A 107 10.46 4.04 -12.56
N SER A 108 9.34 3.77 -11.88
CA SER A 108 9.29 2.78 -10.81
C SER A 108 9.65 1.38 -11.35
N LEU A 109 9.05 0.96 -12.47
CA LEU A 109 9.30 -0.35 -13.08
C LEU A 109 10.76 -0.52 -13.55
N GLU A 110 11.36 0.52 -14.12
CA GLU A 110 12.78 0.50 -14.50
C GLU A 110 13.70 0.34 -13.29
N THR A 111 13.40 1.02 -12.18
CA THR A 111 14.17 0.83 -10.93
C THR A 111 14.00 -0.59 -10.38
N MET A 112 12.79 -1.18 -10.45
CA MET A 112 12.56 -2.58 -10.05
C MET A 112 13.31 -3.57 -10.91
N TRP A 113 13.38 -3.32 -12.23
CA TRP A 113 14.18 -4.08 -13.17
C TRP A 113 15.67 -4.03 -12.80
N ASP A 114 16.21 -2.83 -12.58
CA ASP A 114 17.62 -2.67 -12.24
C ASP A 114 17.97 -3.32 -10.90
N LEU A 115 17.07 -3.25 -9.91
CA LEU A 115 17.24 -3.98 -8.65
C LEU A 115 17.26 -5.50 -8.87
N ALA A 116 16.44 -6.03 -9.77
CA ALA A 116 16.48 -7.45 -10.11
C ALA A 116 17.82 -7.82 -10.80
N MET A 117 18.34 -6.95 -11.67
CA MET A 117 19.63 -7.15 -12.32
C MET A 117 20.80 -7.06 -11.32
N GLU A 118 20.75 -6.16 -10.35
CA GLU A 118 21.69 -6.08 -9.22
C GLU A 118 21.70 -7.41 -8.45
N VAL A 119 20.53 -7.92 -8.04
CA VAL A 119 20.41 -9.20 -7.30
C VAL A 119 20.97 -10.37 -8.10
N LEU A 120 20.80 -10.36 -9.42
CA LEU A 120 21.38 -11.37 -10.31
C LEU A 120 22.89 -11.22 -10.53
N GLY A 121 23.51 -10.11 -10.09
CA GLY A 121 24.91 -9.79 -10.37
C GLY A 121 25.17 -9.43 -11.83
N LYS A 122 24.14 -8.90 -12.53
CA LYS A 122 24.17 -8.53 -13.95
C LYS A 122 24.07 -7.03 -14.19
N GLY A 123 23.71 -6.26 -13.18
CA GLY A 123 23.62 -4.80 -13.22
C GLY A 123 24.48 -4.15 -12.14
N ASP A 124 24.71 -2.84 -12.30
CA ASP A 124 25.38 -2.03 -11.28
C ASP A 124 24.53 -1.92 -10.01
N PRO A 125 25.16 -1.69 -8.83
CA PRO A 125 24.42 -1.38 -7.61
C PRO A 125 23.49 -0.18 -7.80
N VAL A 126 22.22 -0.35 -7.47
CA VAL A 126 21.19 0.69 -7.56
C VAL A 126 21.24 1.56 -6.31
N PRO A 127 21.49 2.88 -6.43
CA PRO A 127 21.56 3.77 -5.28
C PRO A 127 20.25 3.80 -4.48
N TYR A 128 20.33 3.73 -3.15
CA TYR A 128 19.17 3.79 -2.26
C TYR A 128 18.27 5.01 -2.55
N GLU A 129 18.85 6.19 -2.74
CA GLU A 129 18.11 7.41 -3.07
C GLU A 129 17.28 7.27 -4.36
N ARG A 130 17.80 6.57 -5.38
CA ARG A 130 17.07 6.31 -6.63
C ARG A 130 15.83 5.45 -6.37
N CYS A 131 15.95 4.42 -5.53
CA CYS A 131 14.86 3.55 -5.14
C CYS A 131 13.73 4.33 -4.46
N VAL A 132 14.07 5.15 -3.46
CA VAL A 132 13.08 5.96 -2.74
C VAL A 132 12.43 6.98 -3.67
N LYS A 133 13.20 7.75 -4.44
CA LYS A 133 12.64 8.74 -5.39
C LYS A 133 11.73 8.13 -6.45
N ALA A 134 12.05 6.92 -6.93
CA ALA A 134 11.24 6.22 -7.92
C ALA A 134 9.89 5.78 -7.35
N ALA A 135 9.81 5.43 -6.06
CA ALA A 135 8.57 5.03 -5.40
C ALA A 135 7.79 6.21 -4.80
N THR A 136 8.45 7.23 -4.27
CA THR A 136 7.79 8.28 -3.47
C THR A 136 7.82 9.67 -4.11
N GLY A 137 8.68 9.87 -5.12
CA GLY A 137 8.94 11.19 -5.70
C GLY A 137 9.81 12.11 -4.82
N ARG A 138 10.26 11.66 -3.65
CA ARG A 138 11.09 12.44 -2.71
C ARG A 138 12.41 11.75 -2.40
N ALA A 139 13.39 12.53 -1.96
CA ALA A 139 14.64 11.99 -1.43
C ALA A 139 14.39 11.24 -0.11
N PRO A 140 15.22 10.25 0.26
CA PRO A 140 15.12 9.58 1.55
C PRO A 140 15.42 10.55 2.69
N GLU A 141 14.63 10.45 3.77
CA GLU A 141 14.84 11.22 4.99
C GLU A 141 14.50 10.36 6.22
N PRO A 142 15.17 10.60 7.37
CA PRO A 142 14.83 9.93 8.61
C PRO A 142 13.43 10.37 9.09
N SER A 143 12.75 9.48 9.82
CA SER A 143 11.47 9.75 10.46
C SER A 143 11.66 10.52 11.78
N GLN A 144 10.70 11.39 12.11
CA GLN A 144 10.69 12.21 13.34
C GLN A 144 9.49 11.82 14.22
N PRO A 145 9.65 10.83 15.13
CA PRO A 145 8.53 10.30 15.91
C PRO A 145 8.14 11.14 17.14
N GLU A 146 8.95 12.14 17.52
CA GLU A 146 8.90 12.81 18.82
C GLU A 146 7.52 13.37 19.15
N GLY A 147 6.91 14.11 18.22
CA GLY A 147 5.58 14.72 18.42
C GLY A 147 4.48 13.67 18.63
N LYS A 148 4.48 12.61 17.81
CA LYS A 148 3.50 11.52 17.93
C LYS A 148 3.69 10.74 19.24
N ARG A 149 4.94 10.46 19.62
CA ARG A 149 5.26 9.81 20.90
C ARG A 149 4.82 10.64 22.10
N GLN A 150 5.07 11.95 22.07
CA GLN A 150 4.64 12.84 23.15
C GLN A 150 3.12 12.80 23.29
N ARG A 151 2.38 12.89 22.16
CA ARG A 151 0.92 12.82 22.18
C ARG A 151 0.40 11.48 22.71
N VAL A 152 1.03 10.36 22.34
CA VAL A 152 0.71 9.03 22.89
C VAL A 152 0.95 9.01 24.40
N ALA A 153 2.07 9.54 24.90
CA ALA A 153 2.34 9.60 26.34
C ALA A 153 1.27 10.39 27.09
N GLU A 154 0.90 11.57 26.59
CA GLU A 154 -0.13 12.42 27.20
C GLU A 154 -1.49 11.71 27.29
N LEU A 155 -1.88 10.98 26.24
CA LEU A 155 -3.14 10.22 26.20
C LEU A 155 -3.09 9.01 27.14
N LEU A 156 -1.98 8.28 27.17
CA LEU A 156 -1.80 7.15 28.08
C LEU A 156 -1.83 7.58 29.56
N ASP A 157 -1.19 8.70 29.90
CA ASP A 157 -1.22 9.24 31.26
C ASP A 157 -2.65 9.60 31.70
N ARG A 158 -3.46 10.20 30.82
CA ARG A 158 -4.90 10.46 31.10
C ARG A 158 -5.71 9.19 31.27
N ALA A 159 -5.39 8.15 30.48
CA ALA A 159 -6.00 6.83 30.58
C ALA A 159 -5.50 6.01 31.80
N GLY A 160 -4.61 6.57 32.62
CA GLY A 160 -4.09 5.92 33.83
C GLY A 160 -2.93 4.96 33.60
N TYR A 161 -2.41 4.87 32.36
CA TYR A 161 -1.22 4.10 32.02
C TYR A 161 0.03 4.96 32.29
N GLN A 162 0.37 5.09 33.57
CA GLN A 162 1.54 5.86 33.96
C GLN A 162 2.82 5.23 33.40
N SER A 163 3.80 6.06 33.07
CA SER A 163 5.13 5.65 32.60
C SER A 163 6.26 5.60 33.67
N PRO A 164 6.06 5.32 34.97
CA PRO A 164 7.14 5.34 35.93
C PRO A 164 8.01 4.08 35.81
N GLY A 165 9.32 4.27 35.72
CA GLY A 165 10.30 3.17 35.73
C GLY A 165 11.11 3.04 34.44
N THR A 166 11.91 1.98 34.36
CA THR A 166 12.88 1.75 33.27
C THR A 166 12.26 1.40 31.92
N ALA A 167 11.01 0.94 31.90
CA ALA A 167 10.28 0.60 30.67
C ALA A 167 9.66 1.83 29.96
N GLY A 168 9.50 2.95 30.67
CA GLY A 168 8.96 4.21 30.15
C GLY A 168 7.65 4.07 29.36
N ILE A 169 7.48 4.92 28.35
CA ILE A 169 6.31 4.94 27.45
C ILE A 169 6.06 3.59 26.76
N LEU A 170 7.10 2.82 26.45
CA LEU A 170 6.96 1.52 25.79
C LEU A 170 6.22 0.52 26.68
N GLY A 171 6.53 0.51 27.98
CA GLY A 171 5.81 -0.30 28.96
C GLY A 171 4.35 0.10 29.12
N ALA A 172 4.05 1.40 29.05
CA ALA A 172 2.69 1.93 29.10
C ALA A 172 1.87 1.52 27.86
N VAL A 173 2.46 1.63 26.66
CA VAL A 173 1.84 1.14 25.40
C VAL A 173 1.58 -0.37 25.46
N ASP A 174 2.57 -1.15 25.89
CA ASP A 174 2.42 -2.61 25.97
C ASP A 174 1.34 -3.01 27.00
N ALA A 175 1.18 -2.25 28.10
CA ALA A 175 0.07 -2.44 29.04
C ALA A 175 -1.28 -2.05 28.44
N TRP A 176 -1.37 -0.89 27.79
CA TRP A 176 -2.59 -0.43 27.13
C TRP A 176 -3.07 -1.40 26.05
N ARG A 177 -2.16 -1.97 25.24
CA ARG A 177 -2.46 -2.99 24.24
C ARG A 177 -3.01 -4.27 24.86
N ARG A 178 -2.42 -4.76 25.96
CA ARG A 178 -2.86 -5.98 26.64
C ARG A 178 -4.30 -5.88 27.14
N ASP A 179 -4.68 -4.74 27.70
CA ASP A 179 -6.02 -4.55 28.27
C ASP A 179 -7.12 -4.41 27.19
N ARG A 180 -6.72 -4.17 25.93
CA ARG A 180 -7.62 -3.93 24.79
C ARG A 180 -7.52 -4.98 23.69
N LEU A 181 -6.90 -6.12 23.98
CA LEU A 181 -6.64 -7.15 22.97
C LEU A 181 -7.94 -7.64 22.33
N VAL A 182 -7.97 -7.70 21.00
CA VAL A 182 -9.06 -8.35 20.26
C VAL A 182 -8.92 -9.87 20.40
N PRO A 183 -9.88 -10.59 21.01
CA PRO A 183 -9.85 -12.03 21.02
C PRO A 183 -10.07 -12.57 19.60
N MET A 184 -9.25 -13.54 19.17
CA MET A 184 -9.37 -14.10 17.82
C MET A 184 -10.76 -14.65 17.48
N ALA A 185 -11.46 -15.22 18.47
CA ALA A 185 -12.83 -15.69 18.31
C ALA A 185 -13.82 -14.57 17.92
N SER A 186 -13.49 -13.32 18.24
CA SER A 186 -14.34 -12.15 18.00
C SER A 186 -13.98 -11.39 16.72
N VAL A 187 -12.83 -11.64 16.09
CA VAL A 187 -12.33 -10.87 14.93
C VAL A 187 -13.35 -10.79 13.80
N ARG A 188 -14.04 -11.89 13.47
CA ARG A 188 -15.04 -11.88 12.40
C ARG A 188 -16.24 -11.00 12.73
N ALA A 189 -16.78 -11.12 13.94
CA ALA A 189 -17.96 -10.37 14.37
C ALA A 189 -17.62 -8.88 14.57
N LEU A 190 -16.48 -8.59 15.20
CA LEU A 190 -15.97 -7.24 15.38
C LEU A 190 -15.67 -6.59 14.02
N GLY A 191 -14.99 -7.30 13.11
CA GLY A 191 -14.71 -6.83 11.75
C GLY A 191 -15.99 -6.43 11.00
N ALA A 192 -17.03 -7.27 11.06
CA ALA A 192 -18.31 -6.93 10.44
C ALA A 192 -18.96 -5.67 11.06
N ALA A 193 -18.90 -5.51 12.38
CA ALA A 193 -19.44 -4.35 13.08
C ALA A 193 -18.67 -3.06 12.74
N VAL A 194 -17.34 -3.12 12.76
CA VAL A 194 -16.46 -1.99 12.43
C VAL A 194 -16.61 -1.58 10.96
N ILE A 195 -16.72 -2.55 10.03
CA ILE A 195 -17.00 -2.26 8.62
C ILE A 195 -18.33 -1.53 8.46
N ALA A 196 -19.40 -2.02 9.10
CA ALA A 196 -20.70 -1.38 9.01
C ALA A 196 -20.66 0.06 9.56
N HIS A 197 -19.92 0.27 10.66
CA HIS A 197 -19.73 1.59 11.25
C HIS A 197 -18.97 2.55 10.31
N PHE A 198 -17.84 2.12 9.74
CA PHE A 198 -17.08 2.96 8.82
C PHE A 198 -17.76 3.16 7.47
N ASP A 199 -18.60 2.23 6.99
CA ASP A 199 -19.41 2.46 5.80
C ASP A 199 -20.49 3.53 6.03
N GLU A 200 -21.13 3.54 7.21
CA GLU A 200 -22.05 4.61 7.64
C GLU A 200 -21.36 5.97 7.67
N LEU A 201 -20.21 6.03 8.35
CA LEU A 201 -19.40 7.24 8.44
C LEU A 201 -18.92 7.71 7.06
N SER A 202 -18.46 6.82 6.20
CA SER A 202 -18.03 7.14 4.84
C SER A 202 -19.17 7.66 3.98
N ARG A 203 -20.40 7.17 4.18
CA ARG A 203 -21.58 7.72 3.51
C ARG A 203 -21.91 9.13 3.96
N ALA A 204 -21.67 9.47 5.21
CA ALA A 204 -21.86 10.83 5.72
C ALA A 204 -20.73 11.79 5.31
N ASN A 205 -19.49 11.32 5.30
CA ASN A 205 -18.31 12.19 5.28
C ASN A 205 -17.44 12.09 4.02
N LEU A 206 -17.63 11.07 3.18
CA LEU A 206 -16.92 10.89 1.91
C LEU A 206 -17.87 11.03 0.71
N LEU A 207 -18.96 10.25 0.67
CA LEU A 207 -19.85 10.20 -0.49
C LEU A 207 -20.41 11.57 -0.95
N PRO A 208 -20.74 12.53 -0.07
CA PRO A 208 -21.25 13.84 -0.52
C PRO A 208 -20.26 14.64 -1.38
N TYR A 209 -18.98 14.27 -1.36
CA TYR A 209 -17.93 14.91 -2.14
C TYR A 209 -17.64 14.18 -3.45
N LEU A 210 -18.17 12.97 -3.66
CA LEU A 210 -17.90 12.15 -4.84
C LEU A 210 -19.06 12.25 -5.86
N PRO A 211 -18.82 11.94 -7.15
CA PRO A 211 -19.89 11.87 -8.15
C PRO A 211 -20.96 10.84 -7.76
N ASP A 212 -22.23 11.19 -7.99
CA ASP A 212 -23.41 10.37 -7.62
C ASP A 212 -23.32 8.93 -8.16
N GLU A 213 -22.68 8.71 -9.31
CA GLU A 213 -22.58 7.38 -9.89
C GLU A 213 -21.72 6.41 -9.06
N LEU A 214 -20.87 6.92 -8.15
CA LEU A 214 -20.10 6.08 -7.22
C LEU A 214 -20.91 5.63 -6.00
N ALA A 215 -22.07 6.24 -5.73
CA ALA A 215 -22.92 5.83 -4.61
C ALA A 215 -23.41 4.37 -4.74
N ARG A 216 -23.49 3.84 -5.97
CA ARG A 216 -23.91 2.46 -6.28
C ARG A 216 -22.80 1.42 -6.09
N VAL A 217 -21.54 1.85 -5.95
CA VAL A 217 -20.39 0.95 -5.89
C VAL A 217 -20.25 0.38 -4.47
N PRO A 218 -20.25 -0.96 -4.28
CA PRO A 218 -19.96 -1.56 -2.99
C PRO A 218 -18.55 -1.21 -2.53
N ARG A 219 -18.44 -0.51 -1.38
CA ARG A 219 -17.16 -0.04 -0.82
C ARG A 219 -16.46 -1.05 0.09
N ALA A 220 -17.19 -2.06 0.55
CA ALA A 220 -16.75 -3.01 1.57
C ALA A 220 -17.13 -4.46 1.24
N ASN A 221 -17.19 -4.82 -0.04
CA ASN A 221 -17.47 -6.21 -0.45
C ASN A 221 -16.23 -7.09 -0.27
N ILE A 222 -15.92 -7.40 0.99
CA ILE A 222 -14.74 -8.14 1.42
C ILE A 222 -15.11 -9.39 2.22
N GLU A 223 -14.36 -10.47 2.02
CA GLU A 223 -14.42 -11.68 2.83
C GLU A 223 -13.17 -11.83 3.71
N PHE A 224 -13.34 -12.02 5.03
CA PHE A 224 -12.22 -12.32 5.93
C PHE A 224 -11.91 -13.82 5.93
N LEU A 225 -10.67 -14.15 5.58
CA LEU A 225 -10.15 -15.50 5.53
C LEU A 225 -9.12 -15.68 6.66
N PRO A 226 -9.40 -16.48 7.70
CA PRO A 226 -8.42 -16.75 8.73
C PRO A 226 -7.31 -17.63 8.16
N ILE A 227 -6.05 -17.20 8.30
CA ILE A 227 -4.87 -17.98 7.96
C ILE A 227 -4.04 -18.26 9.22
N LYS A 228 -3.27 -19.34 9.20
CA LYS A 228 -2.31 -19.69 10.26
C LYS A 228 -0.91 -19.76 9.66
N ASP A 229 0.09 -19.45 10.47
CA ASP A 229 1.52 -19.63 10.14
C ASP A 229 2.00 -18.85 8.89
N ALA A 230 1.32 -17.76 8.55
CA ALA A 230 1.73 -16.87 7.48
C ALA A 230 2.84 -15.91 7.96
N TRP A 231 3.74 -15.55 7.05
CA TRP A 231 4.85 -14.62 7.34
C TRP A 231 4.40 -13.14 7.43
N PHE A 232 3.12 -12.86 7.18
CA PHE A 232 2.51 -11.55 7.32
C PHE A 232 1.36 -11.57 8.34
N SER A 233 1.05 -10.38 8.87
CA SER A 233 -0.02 -10.17 9.86
C SER A 233 -1.41 -10.17 9.23
N GLY A 234 -1.51 -9.62 8.02
CA GLY A 234 -2.69 -9.68 7.19
C GLY A 234 -2.35 -9.27 5.76
N SER A 235 -3.20 -9.66 4.80
CA SER A 235 -3.07 -9.30 3.40
C SER A 235 -4.46 -9.08 2.81
N MET A 236 -4.72 -7.85 2.38
CA MET A 236 -5.87 -7.53 1.57
C MET A 236 -5.56 -7.88 0.11
N ASN A 237 -6.51 -8.52 -0.57
CA ASN A 237 -6.39 -8.91 -1.96
C ASN A 237 -7.62 -8.39 -2.71
N TYR A 238 -7.42 -7.39 -3.58
CA TYR A 238 -8.50 -6.95 -4.47
C TYR A 238 -8.53 -7.83 -5.72
N ILE A 239 -9.57 -8.65 -5.85
CA ILE A 239 -9.67 -9.63 -6.94
C ILE A 239 -10.45 -9.00 -8.10
N GLY A 240 -11.65 -8.47 -7.84
CA GLY A 240 -12.44 -7.72 -8.80
C GLY A 240 -12.86 -8.47 -10.07
N ARG A 241 -12.78 -9.80 -10.16
CA ARG A 241 -13.05 -10.54 -11.42
C ARG A 241 -14.48 -11.04 -11.54
N SER A 242 -15.16 -11.32 -10.43
CA SER A 242 -16.56 -11.74 -10.47
C SER A 242 -17.48 -10.70 -11.12
N ARG A 243 -18.45 -11.20 -11.90
CA ARG A 243 -19.45 -10.40 -12.60
C ARG A 243 -20.88 -10.78 -12.14
N LYS A 244 -21.79 -9.83 -12.22
CA LYS A 244 -23.24 -10.04 -12.09
C LYS A 244 -23.82 -10.54 -13.43
N PRO A 245 -25.06 -11.05 -13.48
CA PRO A 245 -25.70 -11.47 -14.73
C PRO A 245 -25.77 -10.37 -15.80
N ASP A 246 -25.80 -9.10 -15.39
CA ASP A 246 -25.80 -7.93 -16.28
C ASP A 246 -24.40 -7.53 -16.77
N GLY A 247 -23.37 -8.31 -16.43
CA GLY A 247 -21.97 -8.03 -16.77
C GLY A 247 -21.28 -7.00 -15.89
N THR A 248 -21.96 -6.39 -14.92
CA THR A 248 -21.30 -5.42 -14.02
C THR A 248 -20.45 -6.13 -12.95
N PRO A 249 -19.39 -5.47 -12.42
CA PRO A 249 -18.55 -6.07 -11.41
C PRO A 249 -19.29 -6.39 -10.10
N ARG A 250 -18.80 -7.42 -9.39
CA ARG A 250 -19.16 -7.64 -7.98
C ARG A 250 -18.21 -6.92 -7.01
N TYR A 251 -17.08 -6.38 -7.47
CA TYR A 251 -16.10 -5.66 -6.64
C TYR A 251 -15.59 -6.50 -5.47
N GLU A 252 -15.22 -7.75 -5.75
CA GLU A 252 -14.85 -8.72 -4.72
C GLU A 252 -13.42 -8.50 -4.21
N ALA A 253 -13.25 -8.57 -2.90
CA ALA A 253 -11.97 -8.56 -2.22
C ALA A 253 -11.93 -9.63 -1.13
N THR A 254 -10.73 -10.04 -0.73
CA THR A 254 -10.52 -10.91 0.44
C THR A 254 -9.50 -10.27 1.37
N TYR A 255 -9.63 -10.57 2.67
CA TYR A 255 -8.64 -10.21 3.67
C TYR A 255 -8.17 -11.46 4.39
N GLU A 256 -6.94 -11.86 4.13
CA GLU A 256 -6.33 -12.97 4.84
C GLU A 256 -5.74 -12.43 6.15
N ILE A 257 -6.30 -12.79 7.31
CA ILE A 257 -5.81 -12.34 8.62
C ILE A 257 -5.09 -13.46 9.36
N ASN A 258 -3.88 -13.19 9.83
CA ASN A 258 -3.13 -14.16 10.62
C ASN A 258 -3.73 -14.29 12.01
N ALA A 259 -4.13 -15.51 12.37
CA ALA A 259 -4.74 -15.80 13.66
C ALA A 259 -3.78 -15.68 14.86
N SER A 260 -2.48 -15.47 14.64
CA SER A 260 -1.52 -15.19 15.72
C SER A 260 -1.42 -13.70 16.07
N LEU A 261 -2.10 -12.81 15.33
CA LEU A 261 -1.95 -11.37 15.47
C LEU A 261 -2.51 -10.88 16.81
N GLN A 262 -1.64 -10.32 17.64
CA GLN A 262 -2.04 -9.60 18.86
C GLN A 262 -2.23 -8.12 18.54
N MET A 263 -3.48 -7.67 18.55
CA MET A 263 -3.85 -6.30 18.18
C MET A 263 -4.89 -5.77 19.17
N SER A 264 -4.75 -4.50 19.55
CA SER A 264 -5.78 -3.82 20.35
C SER A 264 -7.02 -3.47 19.49
N VAL A 265 -8.19 -3.30 20.11
CA VAL A 265 -9.41 -2.89 19.41
C VAL A 265 -9.19 -1.60 18.57
N PRO A 266 -8.57 -0.52 19.08
CA PRO A 266 -8.36 0.68 18.28
C PRO A 266 -7.37 0.49 17.11
N GLU A 267 -6.33 -0.32 17.27
CA GLU A 267 -5.44 -0.67 16.15
C GLU A 267 -6.17 -1.54 15.11
N PHE A 268 -7.12 -2.38 15.54
CA PHE A 268 -7.97 -3.17 14.64
C PHE A 268 -8.97 -2.29 13.87
N GLU A 269 -9.54 -1.27 14.50
CA GLU A 269 -10.37 -0.28 13.81
C GLU A 269 -9.57 0.46 12.74
N GLN A 270 -8.35 0.93 13.08
CA GLN A 270 -7.45 1.52 12.09
C GLN A 270 -7.16 0.55 10.93
N LEU A 271 -6.87 -0.73 11.23
CA LEU A 271 -6.66 -1.75 10.22
C LEU A 271 -7.87 -1.92 9.29
N VAL A 272 -9.07 -2.03 9.84
CA VAL A 272 -10.30 -2.18 9.05
C VAL A 272 -10.52 -0.97 8.15
N SER A 273 -10.30 0.26 8.65
CA SER A 273 -10.46 1.46 7.85
C SER A 273 -9.44 1.52 6.70
N HIS A 274 -8.18 1.14 6.98
CA HIS A 274 -7.07 1.11 6.03
C HIS A 274 -7.31 0.09 4.91
N GLU A 275 -7.69 -1.13 5.27
CA GLU A 275 -7.79 -2.23 4.30
C GLU A 275 -9.13 -2.22 3.55
N VAL A 276 -10.21 -1.80 4.21
CA VAL A 276 -11.58 -1.99 3.70
C VAL A 276 -12.23 -0.68 3.28
N VAL A 277 -12.73 0.08 4.27
CA VAL A 277 -13.59 1.23 4.02
C VAL A 277 -13.25 2.38 4.95
N PRO A 278 -12.93 3.58 4.43
CA PRO A 278 -12.86 3.97 3.02
C PRO A 278 -11.48 3.73 2.35
N GLY A 279 -10.63 2.84 2.89
CA GLY A 279 -9.26 2.61 2.40
C GLY A 279 -9.14 1.81 1.10
N HIS A 280 -8.33 0.75 1.10
CA HIS A 280 -7.92 0.05 -0.12
C HIS A 280 -9.09 -0.53 -0.93
N VAL A 281 -9.96 -1.35 -0.34
CA VAL A 281 -11.09 -1.94 -1.08
C VAL A 281 -11.98 -0.87 -1.71
N THR A 282 -12.27 0.21 -0.97
CA THR A 282 -13.03 1.35 -1.49
C THR A 282 -12.33 2.01 -2.68
N THR A 283 -11.04 2.30 -2.54
CA THR A 283 -10.23 2.92 -3.59
C THR A 283 -10.25 2.07 -4.86
N PHE A 284 -10.03 0.77 -4.72
CA PHE A 284 -9.93 -0.15 -5.85
C PHE A 284 -11.28 -0.47 -6.49
N ALA A 285 -12.36 -0.49 -5.70
CA ALA A 285 -13.72 -0.57 -6.23
C ALA A 285 -14.09 0.62 -7.10
N TYR A 286 -13.71 1.84 -6.69
CA TYR A 286 -13.92 3.03 -7.50
C TYR A 286 -13.05 3.05 -8.77
N LEU A 287 -11.78 2.67 -8.69
CA LEU A 287 -10.93 2.55 -9.88
C LEU A 287 -11.48 1.52 -10.87
N GLN A 288 -12.01 0.39 -10.37
CA GLN A 288 -12.67 -0.60 -11.21
C GLN A 288 -13.93 -0.03 -11.88
N ASP A 289 -14.78 0.68 -11.14
CA ASP A 289 -15.97 1.32 -11.72
C ASP A 289 -15.60 2.35 -12.80
N LEU A 290 -14.57 3.17 -12.54
CA LEU A 290 -14.06 4.16 -13.51
C LEU A 290 -13.52 3.47 -14.77
N TYR A 291 -12.79 2.36 -14.64
CA TYR A 291 -12.32 1.58 -15.79
C TYR A 291 -13.49 1.01 -16.61
N VAL A 292 -14.46 0.36 -15.97
CA VAL A 292 -15.63 -0.22 -16.64
C VAL A 292 -16.46 0.83 -17.37
N ARG A 293 -16.52 2.06 -16.85
CA ARG A 293 -17.18 3.21 -17.50
C ARG A 293 -16.30 3.93 -18.54
N GLY A 294 -15.08 3.45 -18.80
CA GLY A 294 -14.15 4.09 -19.74
C GLY A 294 -13.58 5.42 -19.27
N LYS A 295 -13.64 5.72 -17.97
CA LYS A 295 -13.10 6.95 -17.34
C LYS A 295 -11.66 6.78 -16.84
N ALA A 296 -11.16 5.55 -16.69
CA ALA A 296 -9.78 5.25 -16.33
C ALA A 296 -9.12 4.32 -17.36
N GLY A 297 -7.82 4.47 -17.55
CA GLY A 297 -7.03 3.60 -18.44
C GLY A 297 -6.79 2.21 -17.87
N PHE A 298 -6.22 1.33 -18.69
CA PHE A 298 -5.91 -0.05 -18.32
C PHE A 298 -5.03 -0.16 -17.06
N GLU A 299 -4.10 0.77 -16.87
CA GLU A 299 -3.21 0.84 -15.70
C GLU A 299 -3.95 0.92 -14.35
N ALA A 300 -5.22 1.35 -14.33
CA ALA A 300 -6.05 1.31 -13.12
C ALA A 300 -6.45 -0.12 -12.71
N THR A 301 -6.30 -1.11 -13.61
CA THR A 301 -6.73 -2.50 -13.40
C THR A 301 -5.68 -3.42 -12.79
N VAL A 302 -4.43 -2.93 -12.76
CA VAL A 302 -3.27 -3.65 -12.25
C VAL A 302 -2.61 -2.80 -11.18
N LEU A 303 -3.05 -3.01 -9.94
CA LEU A 303 -2.56 -2.28 -8.78
C LEU A 303 -1.10 -2.68 -8.55
N THR A 304 -0.19 -1.74 -8.78
CA THR A 304 1.24 -2.02 -8.84
C THR A 304 1.95 -1.47 -7.61
N MET A 305 2.42 -2.35 -6.72
CA MET A 305 3.19 -2.00 -5.53
C MET A 305 4.58 -1.43 -5.89
N ASN A 306 5.26 -0.79 -4.93
CA ASN A 306 6.58 -0.16 -5.12
C ASN A 306 6.58 1.02 -6.12
N THR A 307 5.43 1.65 -6.35
CA THR A 307 5.25 2.77 -7.29
C THR A 307 4.78 4.04 -6.60
N ARG A 308 4.82 5.16 -7.33
CA ARG A 308 4.22 6.44 -6.88
C ARG A 308 2.72 6.35 -6.63
N SER A 309 2.01 5.51 -7.40
CA SER A 309 0.58 5.29 -7.18
C SER A 309 0.35 4.48 -5.91
N ALA A 310 1.16 3.46 -5.65
CA ALA A 310 1.11 2.73 -4.37
C ALA A 310 1.36 3.66 -3.18
N THR A 311 2.35 4.57 -3.26
CA THR A 311 2.58 5.59 -2.22
C THR A 311 1.32 6.43 -1.96
N LEU A 312 0.59 6.85 -3.00
CA LEU A 312 -0.67 7.57 -2.82
C LEU A 312 -1.75 6.68 -2.17
N PHE A 313 -1.89 5.43 -2.63
CA PHE A 313 -2.90 4.50 -2.12
C PHE A 313 -2.67 4.16 -0.63
N GLU A 314 -1.42 3.94 -0.22
CA GLU A 314 -1.06 3.79 1.19
C GLU A 314 -1.40 5.05 1.99
N GLY A 315 -1.14 6.23 1.43
CA GLY A 315 -1.50 7.49 2.07
C GLY A 315 -3.00 7.64 2.29
N ILE A 316 -3.82 7.27 1.30
CA ILE A 316 -5.29 7.27 1.39
C ILE A 316 -5.74 6.28 2.46
N ALA A 317 -5.23 5.05 2.43
CA ALA A 317 -5.56 3.99 3.39
C ALA A 317 -5.18 4.38 4.83
N ASN A 318 -4.00 4.95 5.04
CA ASN A 318 -3.57 5.39 6.37
C ASN A 318 -4.37 6.57 6.92
N ASN A 319 -4.91 7.42 6.05
CA ASN A 319 -5.81 8.52 6.42
C ASN A 319 -7.29 8.10 6.41
N ALA A 320 -7.63 6.85 6.08
CA ALA A 320 -8.99 6.40 5.84
C ALA A 320 -9.90 6.58 7.06
N ILE A 321 -9.40 6.32 8.28
CA ILE A 321 -10.16 6.55 9.50
C ILE A 321 -10.55 8.03 9.67
N LEU A 322 -9.63 8.94 9.36
CA LEU A 322 -9.86 10.38 9.45
C LEU A 322 -10.88 10.82 8.38
N ILE A 323 -10.80 10.23 7.18
CA ILE A 323 -11.79 10.43 6.10
C ILE A 323 -13.17 9.93 6.54
N ALA A 324 -13.25 8.74 7.13
CA ALA A 324 -14.51 8.18 7.63
C ALA A 324 -15.15 9.12 8.65
N HIS A 325 -14.38 9.60 9.63
CA HIS A 325 -14.88 10.54 10.64
C HIS A 325 -15.08 11.97 10.15
N GLY A 326 -14.70 12.30 8.90
CA GLY A 326 -14.83 13.65 8.36
C GLY A 326 -13.87 14.68 8.96
N VAL A 327 -12.75 14.22 9.54
CA VAL A 327 -11.76 15.05 10.25
C VAL A 327 -10.41 15.04 9.53
N ALA A 328 -9.57 16.04 9.78
CA ALA A 328 -8.24 16.16 9.16
C ALA A 328 -7.10 15.78 10.11
N GLU A 329 -7.32 15.91 11.42
CA GLU A 329 -6.31 15.68 12.46
C GLU A 329 -6.74 14.57 13.42
N VAL A 330 -5.76 13.90 14.02
CA VAL A 330 -6.00 12.82 14.98
C VAL A 330 -6.73 13.33 16.21
N GLU A 331 -6.39 14.52 16.72
CA GLU A 331 -6.99 15.11 17.92
C GLU A 331 -8.49 15.40 17.79
N GLN A 332 -9.02 15.39 16.56
CA GLN A 332 -10.42 15.59 16.24
C GLN A 332 -11.23 14.29 16.27
N LEU A 333 -10.57 13.13 16.39
CA LEU A 333 -11.26 11.85 16.55
C LEU A 333 -12.06 11.82 17.86
N PRO A 334 -13.22 11.14 17.86
CA PRO A 334 -14.21 11.26 18.94
C PRO A 334 -13.78 10.63 20.27
N ASP A 335 -12.77 9.77 20.26
CA ASP A 335 -12.37 8.95 21.40
C ASP A 335 -10.84 8.93 21.56
N GLU A 336 -10.37 9.04 22.81
CA GLU A 336 -8.93 9.09 23.12
C GLU A 336 -8.23 7.74 22.89
N ASP A 337 -8.90 6.60 23.08
CA ASP A 337 -8.33 5.28 22.77
C ASP A 337 -8.16 5.10 21.25
N LEU A 338 -9.10 5.61 20.46
CA LEU A 338 -8.98 5.67 19.01
C LEU A 338 -7.80 6.55 18.58
N GLN A 339 -7.62 7.72 19.22
CA GLN A 339 -6.45 8.57 18.98
C GLN A 339 -5.14 7.82 19.25
N ILE A 340 -5.05 7.07 20.36
CA ILE A 340 -3.86 6.25 20.67
C ILE A 340 -3.64 5.20 19.58
N GLY A 341 -4.67 4.44 19.20
CA GLY A 341 -4.57 3.41 18.16
C GLY A 341 -4.06 3.95 16.82
N VAL A 342 -4.60 5.09 16.39
CA VAL A 342 -4.18 5.77 15.16
C VAL A 342 -2.74 6.27 15.27
N LEU A 343 -2.35 6.92 16.37
CA LEU A 343 -0.96 7.38 16.56
C LEU A 343 0.05 6.23 16.55
N LEU A 344 -0.29 5.08 17.15
CA LEU A 344 0.55 3.89 17.12
C LEU A 344 0.70 3.32 15.69
N ALA A 345 -0.36 3.36 14.88
CA ALA A 345 -0.28 2.99 13.47
C ALA A 345 0.59 3.97 12.66
N LEU A 346 0.46 5.28 12.90
CA LEU A 346 1.30 6.29 12.26
C LEU A 346 2.78 6.16 12.65
N LEU A 347 3.07 5.86 13.92
CA LEU A 347 4.42 5.53 14.38
C LEU A 347 4.96 4.24 13.72
N GLN A 348 4.09 3.27 13.42
CA GLN A 348 4.48 2.09 12.65
C GLN A 348 4.87 2.45 11.20
N ASP A 349 4.18 3.38 10.56
CA ASP A 349 4.60 3.86 9.23
C ASP A 349 5.92 4.60 9.27
N ASP A 350 6.12 5.44 10.29
CA ASP A 350 7.40 6.07 10.57
C ASP A 350 8.50 5.02 10.77
N ALA A 351 8.21 3.92 11.47
CA ALA A 351 9.12 2.81 11.69
C ALA A 351 9.48 2.08 10.38
N LYS A 352 8.53 1.90 9.45
CA LYS A 352 8.79 1.32 8.13
C LYS A 352 9.81 2.18 7.37
N ASN A 353 9.56 3.49 7.28
CA ASN A 353 10.50 4.42 6.64
C ASN A 353 11.85 4.45 7.34
N GLN A 354 11.87 4.52 8.68
CA GLN A 354 13.12 4.55 9.44
C GLN A 354 13.93 3.27 9.25
N SER A 355 13.27 2.10 9.20
CA SER A 355 13.92 0.82 8.94
C SER A 355 14.62 0.81 7.58
N SER A 356 13.97 1.35 6.55
CA SER A 356 14.54 1.52 5.21
C SER A 356 15.78 2.41 5.26
N TYR A 357 15.65 3.58 5.88
CA TYR A 357 16.70 4.59 5.98
C TYR A 357 17.94 4.08 6.74
N LEU A 358 17.76 3.51 7.92
CA LEU A 358 18.89 2.98 8.71
C LEU A 358 19.56 1.78 8.05
N THR A 359 18.78 0.90 7.41
CA THR A 359 19.33 -0.32 6.79
C THR A 359 20.08 -0.01 5.50
N TRP A 360 19.48 0.76 4.58
CA TRP A 360 20.01 0.97 3.23
C TRP A 360 20.70 2.31 3.04
N GLY A 361 20.31 3.33 3.80
CA GLY A 361 20.96 4.64 3.79
C GLY A 361 22.20 4.68 4.69
N GLU A 362 22.11 4.13 5.89
CA GLU A 362 23.19 4.19 6.89
C GLU A 362 23.97 2.87 7.08
N GLY A 363 23.47 1.76 6.53
CA GLY A 363 24.15 0.46 6.65
C GLY A 363 24.15 -0.12 8.06
N MET A 364 23.19 0.29 8.90
CA MET A 364 23.15 -0.06 10.32
C MET A 364 22.89 -1.56 10.56
N PRO A 365 23.52 -2.18 11.58
CA PRO A 365 23.25 -3.57 11.95
C PRO A 365 21.79 -3.82 12.34
N ARG A 366 21.29 -5.03 12.03
CA ARG A 366 19.89 -5.42 12.25
C ARG A 366 19.43 -5.18 13.69
N GLU A 367 20.22 -5.60 14.66
CA GLU A 367 19.83 -5.54 16.06
C GLU A 367 19.76 -4.09 16.58
N GLU A 368 20.60 -3.20 16.05
CA GLU A 368 20.53 -1.78 16.35
C GLU A 368 19.28 -1.13 15.73
N VAL A 369 18.97 -1.46 14.47
CA VAL A 369 17.72 -1.04 13.83
C VAL A 369 16.52 -1.51 14.66
N ALA A 370 16.45 -2.80 15.02
CA ALA A 370 15.35 -3.36 15.82
C ALA A 370 15.17 -2.62 17.16
N ALA A 371 16.28 -2.35 17.86
CA ALA A 371 16.26 -1.62 19.13
C ALA A 371 15.73 -0.18 18.99
N ILE A 372 16.16 0.54 17.94
CA ILE A 372 15.66 1.90 17.64
C ILE A 372 14.16 1.85 17.32
N LEU A 373 13.71 0.92 16.47
CA LEU A 373 12.30 0.80 16.11
C LEU A 373 11.43 0.55 17.35
N ARG A 374 11.84 -0.35 18.26
CA ARG A 374 11.13 -0.60 19.52
C ARG A 374 11.05 0.64 20.40
N ARG A 375 12.20 1.27 20.65
CA ARG A 375 12.33 2.36 21.61
C ARG A 375 11.63 3.64 21.13
N ASP A 376 11.86 4.02 19.88
CA ASP A 376 11.50 5.34 19.37
C ASP A 376 10.17 5.31 18.61
N PHE A 377 9.80 4.18 18.01
CA PHE A 377 8.57 4.10 17.22
C PHE A 377 7.49 3.23 17.87
N LEU A 378 7.74 2.71 19.09
CA LEU A 378 6.77 2.01 19.93
C LEU A 378 6.11 0.79 19.24
N VAL A 379 6.75 0.25 18.20
CA VAL A 379 6.29 -0.95 17.52
C VAL A 379 6.48 -2.16 18.44
N THR A 380 5.75 -3.25 18.20
CA THR A 380 5.92 -4.50 18.95
C THR A 380 7.26 -5.17 18.61
N GLU A 381 7.69 -6.14 19.42
CA GLU A 381 8.90 -6.92 19.17
C GLU A 381 8.85 -7.66 17.82
N GLU A 382 7.73 -8.32 17.54
CA GLU A 382 7.47 -8.97 16.25
C GLU A 382 7.64 -8.00 15.06
N ARG A 383 7.08 -6.79 15.18
CA ARG A 383 7.19 -5.76 14.14
C ARG A 383 8.63 -5.27 13.97
N ALA A 384 9.35 -5.04 15.06
CA ALA A 384 10.76 -4.64 14.99
C ALA A 384 11.64 -5.73 14.35
N ASP A 385 11.41 -7.00 14.67
CA ASP A 385 12.12 -8.14 14.07
C ASP A 385 11.86 -8.23 12.55
N LYS A 386 10.58 -8.11 12.15
CA LYS A 386 10.18 -8.12 10.74
C LYS A 386 10.77 -6.94 9.96
N LEU A 387 10.65 -5.72 10.51
CA LEU A 387 11.11 -4.50 9.85
C LEU A 387 12.63 -4.46 9.74
N SER A 388 13.38 -4.77 10.80
CA SER A 388 14.85 -4.82 10.75
C SER A 388 15.41 -6.01 9.97
N GLY A 389 14.61 -7.07 9.81
CA GLY A 389 14.96 -8.34 9.18
C GLY A 389 14.41 -8.50 7.77
N SER A 390 13.51 -9.48 7.59
CA SER A 390 13.08 -9.99 6.28
C SER A 390 12.47 -8.91 5.38
N TRP A 391 11.76 -7.93 5.93
CA TRP A 391 11.14 -6.87 5.16
C TRP A 391 12.10 -5.72 4.86
N GLY A 392 12.75 -5.16 5.88
CA GLY A 392 13.66 -4.03 5.69
C GLY A 392 14.94 -4.39 4.95
N ARG A 393 15.39 -5.65 5.00
CA ARG A 393 16.54 -6.12 4.21
C ARG A 393 16.17 -6.70 2.86
N HIS A 394 14.88 -6.78 2.53
CA HIS A 394 14.47 -7.20 1.20
C HIS A 394 14.94 -6.16 0.17
N PRO A 395 15.62 -6.57 -0.92
CA PRO A 395 16.22 -5.63 -1.89
C PRO A 395 15.20 -4.71 -2.55
N LEU A 396 13.97 -5.19 -2.81
CA LEU A 396 12.87 -4.37 -3.31
C LEU A 396 12.08 -3.65 -2.19
N LEU A 397 11.35 -4.39 -1.36
CA LEU A 397 10.46 -3.81 -0.33
C LEU A 397 11.20 -2.86 0.61
N GLY A 398 12.38 -3.24 1.07
CA GLY A 398 13.19 -2.47 2.00
C GLY A 398 13.69 -1.15 1.43
N ARG A 399 13.87 -1.04 0.11
CA ARG A 399 14.38 0.18 -0.56
C ARG A 399 13.30 1.03 -1.22
N MET A 400 12.18 0.42 -1.64
CA MET A 400 11.13 1.10 -2.40
C MET A 400 9.79 1.18 -1.68
N TYR A 401 9.33 0.09 -1.04
CA TYR A 401 7.98 0.05 -0.49
C TYR A 401 7.87 0.60 0.93
N LEU A 402 8.80 0.28 1.82
CA LEU A 402 8.72 0.75 3.21
C LEU A 402 8.66 2.30 3.34
N PRO A 403 9.41 3.09 2.54
CA PRO A 403 9.28 4.55 2.55
C PRO A 403 7.93 5.08 2.04
N ALA A 404 7.20 4.28 1.25
CA ALA A 404 5.93 4.68 0.63
C ALA A 404 4.85 4.97 1.69
N TYR A 405 4.82 4.18 2.76
CA TYR A 405 3.82 4.33 3.82
C TYR A 405 3.86 5.71 4.46
N ARG A 406 4.97 6.08 5.10
CA ARG A 406 5.12 7.40 5.75
C ARG A 406 4.92 8.53 4.74
N THR A 407 5.58 8.45 3.58
CA THR A 407 5.53 9.52 2.58
C THR A 407 4.10 9.76 2.09
N GLY A 408 3.38 8.68 1.78
CA GLY A 408 1.97 8.74 1.40
C GLY A 408 1.11 9.34 2.51
N THR A 409 1.25 8.83 3.73
CA THR A 409 0.50 9.30 4.91
C THR A 409 0.65 10.80 5.12
N GLU A 410 1.88 11.31 5.12
CA GLU A 410 2.18 12.72 5.34
C GLU A 410 1.66 13.62 4.22
N ILE A 411 1.83 13.19 2.96
CA ILE A 411 1.35 13.97 1.80
C ILE A 411 -0.17 14.03 1.80
N VAL A 412 -0.86 12.91 1.99
CA VAL A 412 -2.34 12.88 2.03
C VAL A 412 -2.86 13.72 3.19
N ALA A 413 -2.28 13.61 4.39
CA ALA A 413 -2.65 14.43 5.54
C ALA A 413 -2.41 15.93 5.28
N GLN A 414 -1.29 16.29 4.66
CA GLN A 414 -0.99 17.67 4.29
C GLN A 414 -1.99 18.22 3.26
N LEU A 415 -2.28 17.46 2.20
CA LEU A 415 -3.20 17.89 1.16
C LEU A 415 -4.63 18.08 1.70
N ARG A 416 -5.09 17.19 2.59
CA ARG A 416 -6.41 17.31 3.25
C ARG A 416 -6.50 18.50 4.19
N ARG A 417 -5.38 18.98 4.76
CA ARG A 417 -5.34 20.21 5.55
C ARG A 417 -5.50 21.47 4.71
N ILE A 418 -4.87 21.51 3.54
CA ILE A 418 -4.74 22.75 2.76
C ILE A 418 -5.77 22.87 1.63
N HIS A 419 -6.41 21.76 1.23
CA HIS A 419 -7.43 21.74 0.18
C HIS A 419 -8.82 21.36 0.75
N PRO A 420 -9.91 21.96 0.24
CA PRO A 420 -11.25 21.61 0.68
C PRO A 420 -11.64 20.19 0.24
N ALA A 421 -12.48 19.53 1.04
CA ALA A 421 -12.89 18.13 0.85
C ALA A 421 -13.49 17.85 -0.54
N ASN A 422 -14.29 18.79 -1.07
CA ASN A 422 -14.91 18.70 -2.40
C ASN A 422 -13.93 18.76 -3.58
N GLN A 423 -12.65 19.10 -3.33
CA GLN A 423 -11.59 19.04 -4.35
C GLN A 423 -10.68 17.84 -4.12
N ILE A 424 -10.22 17.63 -2.89
CA ILE A 424 -9.19 16.64 -2.59
C ILE A 424 -9.70 15.20 -2.62
N LEU A 425 -10.92 14.94 -2.10
CA LEU A 425 -11.45 13.58 -2.04
C LEU A 425 -11.74 13.01 -3.43
N PRO A 426 -12.37 13.74 -4.38
CA PRO A 426 -12.47 13.28 -5.78
C PRO A 426 -11.13 12.92 -6.41
N ALA A 427 -10.10 13.74 -6.20
CA ALA A 427 -8.78 13.50 -6.77
C ALA A 427 -8.13 12.23 -6.21
N MET A 428 -8.23 12.02 -4.88
CA MET A 428 -7.71 10.81 -4.21
C MET A 428 -8.38 9.53 -4.73
N TYR A 429 -9.68 9.56 -4.98
CA TYR A 429 -10.45 8.40 -5.44
C TYR A 429 -10.56 8.30 -6.98
N GLY A 430 -9.65 8.95 -7.71
CA GLY A 430 -9.52 8.81 -9.17
C GLY A 430 -10.60 9.51 -10.00
N CYS A 431 -11.50 10.28 -9.38
CA CYS A 431 -12.58 10.97 -10.08
C CYS A 431 -12.09 12.12 -10.99
N SER A 432 -10.89 12.62 -10.72
CA SER A 432 -10.22 13.66 -11.51
C SER A 432 -9.20 13.09 -12.51
N GLY A 433 -9.33 11.80 -12.83
CA GLY A 433 -8.33 11.03 -13.55
C GLY A 433 -7.36 10.31 -12.60
N LEU A 434 -6.68 9.29 -13.12
CA LEU A 434 -5.71 8.53 -12.34
C LEU A 434 -4.46 9.38 -12.08
N VAL A 435 -4.09 9.51 -10.82
CA VAL A 435 -2.94 10.28 -10.34
C VAL A 435 -2.08 9.42 -9.42
N ASP A 436 -0.88 9.89 -9.16
CA ASP A 436 0.07 9.35 -8.19
C ASP A 436 0.44 10.42 -7.15
N VAL A 437 1.28 10.05 -6.18
CA VAL A 437 1.64 10.94 -5.06
C VAL A 437 2.34 12.24 -5.50
N VAL A 438 2.89 12.30 -6.72
CA VAL A 438 3.56 13.49 -7.27
C VAL A 438 2.59 14.33 -8.10
N THR A 439 1.75 13.67 -8.90
CA THR A 439 0.86 14.31 -9.88
C THR A 439 -0.46 14.78 -9.28
N ILE A 440 -0.84 14.31 -8.09
CA ILE A 440 -2.08 14.74 -7.43
C ILE A 440 -2.13 16.25 -7.17
N GLU A 441 -1.01 16.89 -6.84
CA GLU A 441 -0.95 18.35 -6.66
C GLU A 441 -1.25 19.13 -7.94
N GLU A 442 -0.84 18.60 -9.10
CA GLU A 442 -1.07 19.26 -10.39
C GLU A 442 -2.57 19.29 -10.73
N VAL A 443 -3.29 18.20 -10.43
CA VAL A 443 -4.75 18.14 -10.57
C VAL A 443 -5.44 19.15 -9.65
N LEU A 444 -4.98 19.27 -8.40
CA LEU A 444 -5.56 20.20 -7.45
C LEU A 444 -5.32 21.66 -7.84
N LYS A 445 -4.17 21.98 -8.45
CA LYS A 445 -3.88 23.32 -8.99
C LYS A 445 -4.77 23.66 -10.19
N CYS A 446 -5.02 22.71 -11.09
CA CYS A 446 -5.86 22.94 -12.27
C CYS A 446 -7.33 23.19 -11.92
N ASN A 447 -7.84 22.54 -10.86
CA ASN A 447 -9.22 22.70 -10.39
C ASN A 447 -9.50 24.02 -9.65
N LEU A 448 -8.48 24.87 -9.42
CA LEU A 448 -8.62 26.21 -8.82
C LEU A 448 -8.93 27.31 -9.86
N VAL A 449 -8.92 27.00 -11.15
CA VAL A 449 -9.13 27.95 -12.26
C VAL A 449 -10.47 27.74 -12.98
N GLY A 450 -11.34 26.89 -12.42
CA GLY A 450 -12.65 26.54 -12.98
C GLY A 450 -13.82 27.29 -12.35
#